data_AF-A0AAU1FMK5-F1
#
_entry.id   AF-A0AAU1FMK5-F1
#
_cell.length_a   1.000
_cell.length_b   1.000
_cell.length_c   1.000
_cell.angle_alpha   90.00
_cell.angle_beta   90.00
_cell.angle_gamma   90.00
#
_symmetry.space_group_name_H-M   'P 1'
#
loop_
_entity.id
_entity.type
_entity.pdbx_description
1 polymer ?
#
loop_
_entity_poly.entity_id
_entity_poly.type
_entity_poly.pdbx_seq_one_letter_code
_entity_poly.pdbx_strand_id
1 'polypeptide(L)'
;MTRSRWTSTTDGRAAIRWAGGMTLGAVVLGVTGFAPAGLAPDDAMARALAASVIAPSAESRSADGADPGEELGAEVVRQRHAQVRDAALERICGPAEAGREARFPLFDDVVVEAAEESRETIDGRLVWHGEVKGTSDQEVIVTLEGGCDGKPGNEYLSAEFLLGGALYSIDPDGAGRVTVSEISPLTDEDDSPVPPPGPGRATTRPVAGPPAKADPAVKAKCKGSDKLAVIDTLVAYTPKARTEAGGEKQIKAQIAKAVALANDAFATSGVKVRVHLVHTAAVKVSATYDTVSGASIAAFATRATRSPTNCPRCATHTAPTR
;
A
#
# COMPACT_ATOMS: atom_id res chain seq x y z
N MET A 1 56.37 -17.31 -10.07
CA MET A 1 55.44 -18.31 -10.62
C MET A 1 54.07 -17.95 -10.07
N THR A 2 53.03 -17.54 -10.79
CA THR A 2 52.71 -17.57 -12.23
C THR A 2 51.65 -16.47 -12.44
N ARG A 3 51.80 -15.64 -13.48
CA ARG A 3 50.79 -14.65 -13.89
C ARG A 3 49.72 -15.36 -14.72
N SER A 4 48.46 -15.02 -14.51
CA SER A 4 47.38 -15.32 -15.46
C SER A 4 46.68 -14.03 -15.87
N ARG A 5 46.67 -13.85 -17.19
CA ARG A 5 46.24 -12.72 -18.00
C ARG A 5 45.11 -13.24 -18.88
N TRP A 6 43.98 -12.56 -18.94
CA TRP A 6 42.91 -12.72 -19.96
C TRP A 6 42.26 -11.34 -20.11
N THR A 7 42.71 -10.47 -21.02
CA THR A 7 42.25 -10.25 -22.41
C THR A 7 40.73 -10.15 -22.58
N SER A 8 40.30 -8.91 -22.79
CA SER A 8 39.04 -8.50 -23.42
C SER A 8 38.96 -8.99 -24.87
N THR A 9 37.76 -9.30 -25.34
CA THR A 9 37.45 -9.34 -26.77
C THR A 9 36.06 -8.76 -27.01
N THR A 10 36.01 -8.00 -28.08
CA THR A 10 35.07 -7.00 -28.55
C THR A 10 33.91 -7.60 -29.35
N ASP A 11 32.83 -6.82 -29.41
CA ASP A 11 31.93 -6.58 -30.54
C ASP A 11 31.31 -7.73 -31.36
N GLY A 12 29.99 -7.62 -31.54
CA GLY A 12 29.22 -8.45 -32.46
C GLY A 12 27.81 -7.91 -32.68
N ARG A 13 27.67 -6.69 -33.20
CA ARG A 13 26.41 -6.20 -33.79
C ARG A 13 26.12 -6.99 -35.06
N ALA A 14 24.98 -7.68 -35.12
CA ALA A 14 24.41 -8.20 -36.35
C ALA A 14 23.03 -7.59 -36.60
N ALA A 15 22.98 -6.73 -37.61
CA ALA A 15 21.76 -6.19 -38.19
C ALA A 15 21.03 -7.28 -38.97
N ILE A 16 19.72 -7.42 -38.77
CA ILE A 16 18.86 -8.20 -39.67
C ILE A 16 17.99 -7.23 -40.46
N ARG A 17 18.22 -7.28 -41.77
CA ARG A 17 17.58 -6.53 -42.84
C ARG A 17 16.14 -7.00 -43.04
N TRP A 18 15.27 -6.02 -43.28
CA TRP A 18 13.97 -6.18 -43.91
C TRP A 18 14.14 -6.66 -45.37
N ALA A 19 13.43 -7.73 -45.73
CA ALA A 19 13.20 -8.10 -47.12
C ALA A 19 11.69 -8.27 -47.33
N GLY A 20 11.11 -7.34 -48.09
CA GLY A 20 9.76 -7.45 -48.60
C GLY A 20 9.67 -8.53 -49.68
N GLY A 21 8.51 -9.20 -49.71
CA GLY A 21 8.12 -10.11 -50.78
C GLY A 21 6.61 -10.14 -50.85
N MET A 22 6.04 -9.24 -51.67
CA MET A 22 4.65 -9.34 -52.11
C MET A 22 4.47 -10.62 -52.92
N THR A 23 3.56 -11.49 -52.48
CA THR A 23 2.91 -12.46 -53.36
C THR A 23 1.40 -12.34 -53.18
N LEU A 24 0.76 -11.83 -54.23
CA LEU A 24 -0.68 -11.86 -54.43
C LEU A 24 -1.07 -13.31 -54.77
N GLY A 25 -1.52 -14.06 -53.76
CA GLY A 25 -2.16 -15.36 -53.92
C GLY A 25 -3.67 -15.20 -53.74
N ALA A 26 -4.42 -15.39 -54.83
CA ALA A 26 -5.87 -15.50 -54.79
C ALA A 26 -6.26 -16.73 -53.97
N VAL A 27 -6.97 -16.52 -52.86
CA VAL A 27 -7.62 -17.61 -52.11
C VAL A 27 -9.10 -17.60 -52.45
N VAL A 28 -9.52 -18.72 -53.05
CA VAL A 28 -10.90 -19.06 -53.39
C VAL A 28 -11.73 -19.19 -52.11
N LEU A 29 -12.90 -18.54 -52.12
CA LEU A 29 -13.94 -18.64 -51.11
C LEU A 29 -14.46 -20.08 -51.00
N GLY A 30 -14.00 -20.80 -49.99
CA GLY A 30 -14.64 -22.01 -49.47
C GLY A 30 -15.34 -21.67 -48.16
N VAL A 31 -16.65 -21.40 -48.22
CA VAL A 31 -17.48 -21.23 -47.02
C VAL A 31 -17.79 -22.61 -46.45
N THR A 32 -16.84 -23.20 -45.73
CA THR A 32 -17.14 -24.26 -44.77
C THR A 32 -17.48 -23.59 -43.45
N GLY A 33 -18.72 -23.76 -43.01
CA GLY A 33 -19.23 -23.23 -41.75
C GLY A 33 -18.39 -23.72 -40.56
N PHE A 34 -17.48 -22.87 -40.09
CA PHE A 34 -17.03 -22.90 -38.71
C PHE A 34 -18.11 -22.22 -37.88
N ALA A 35 -18.97 -23.04 -37.25
CA ALA A 35 -19.64 -22.58 -36.05
C ALA A 35 -18.52 -22.24 -35.04
N PRO A 36 -18.46 -21.02 -34.47
CA PRO A 36 -17.65 -20.84 -33.28
C PRO A 36 -18.21 -21.82 -32.25
N ALA A 37 -17.36 -22.71 -31.73
CA ALA A 37 -17.69 -23.46 -30.55
C ALA A 37 -18.02 -22.43 -29.47
N GLY A 38 -19.33 -22.25 -29.22
CA GLY A 38 -19.82 -21.49 -28.11
C GLY A 38 -19.35 -22.20 -26.86
N LEU A 39 -18.21 -21.76 -26.31
CA LEU A 39 -17.98 -21.88 -24.89
C LEU A 39 -19.20 -21.23 -24.25
N ALA A 40 -20.02 -22.04 -23.58
CA ALA A 40 -21.11 -21.53 -22.79
C ALA A 40 -20.53 -20.44 -21.86
N PRO A 41 -21.20 -19.29 -21.70
CA PRO A 41 -20.71 -18.21 -20.84
C PRO A 41 -20.36 -18.71 -19.42
N ASP A 42 -21.00 -19.81 -18.99
CA ASP A 42 -20.75 -20.49 -17.72
C ASP A 42 -19.31 -21.06 -17.59
N ASP A 43 -18.71 -21.57 -18.67
CA ASP A 43 -17.36 -22.17 -18.63
C ASP A 43 -16.26 -21.10 -18.60
N ALA A 44 -16.47 -19.98 -19.30
CA ALA A 44 -15.53 -18.85 -19.27
C ALA A 44 -15.54 -18.16 -17.89
N MET A 45 -16.73 -18.00 -17.29
CA MET A 45 -16.87 -17.43 -15.96
C MET A 45 -16.32 -18.37 -14.89
N ALA A 46 -16.54 -19.68 -15.00
CA ALA A 46 -15.96 -20.69 -14.10
C ALA A 46 -14.42 -20.71 -14.16
N ARG A 47 -13.83 -20.60 -15.36
CA ARG A 47 -12.36 -20.49 -15.52
C ARG A 47 -11.80 -19.16 -15.00
N ALA A 48 -12.52 -18.06 -15.20
CA ALA A 48 -12.14 -16.75 -14.65
C ALA A 48 -12.13 -16.75 -13.11
N LEU A 49 -13.11 -17.40 -12.50
CA LEU A 49 -13.17 -17.58 -11.04
C LEU A 49 -12.07 -18.52 -10.54
N ALA A 50 -11.71 -19.56 -11.29
CA ALA A 50 -10.62 -20.50 -10.91
C ALA A 50 -9.24 -19.82 -10.84
N ALA A 51 -9.03 -18.73 -11.57
CA ALA A 51 -7.80 -17.93 -11.55
C ALA A 51 -7.80 -16.81 -10.49
N SER A 52 -8.87 -16.68 -9.71
CA SER A 52 -9.04 -15.59 -8.74
C SER A 52 -8.38 -15.90 -7.40
N VAL A 53 -7.64 -14.94 -6.85
CA VAL A 53 -6.87 -15.07 -5.60
C VAL A 53 -7.78 -15.30 -4.38
N ILE A 54 -9.00 -14.75 -4.43
CA ILE A 54 -10.00 -14.89 -3.37
C ILE A 54 -11.35 -15.32 -3.95
N ALA A 55 -12.16 -16.00 -3.13
CA ALA A 55 -13.54 -16.36 -3.43
C ALA A 55 -14.47 -15.92 -2.29
N PRO A 56 -15.72 -15.50 -2.59
CA PRO A 56 -16.69 -15.19 -1.56
C PRO A 56 -16.87 -16.38 -0.60
N SER A 57 -16.88 -16.09 0.70
CA SER A 57 -17.16 -17.13 1.68
C SER A 57 -18.63 -17.54 1.56
N ALA A 58 -18.94 -18.84 1.65
CA ALA A 58 -20.31 -19.35 1.57
C ALA A 58 -21.20 -18.87 2.75
N GLU A 59 -20.61 -18.24 3.76
CA GLU A 59 -21.31 -17.68 4.91
C GLU A 59 -21.40 -16.15 4.83
N SER A 60 -22.65 -15.70 4.82
CA SER A 60 -23.16 -14.37 5.21
C SER A 60 -23.05 -13.18 4.25
N ARG A 61 -24.20 -12.83 3.68
CA ARG A 61 -24.64 -11.42 3.68
C ARG A 61 -24.88 -11.03 5.13
N SER A 62 -23.94 -10.36 5.75
CA SER A 62 -24.22 -9.60 6.97
C SER A 62 -24.60 -8.19 6.56
N ALA A 63 -25.91 -7.98 6.44
CA ALA A 63 -26.48 -6.68 6.75
C ALA A 63 -26.68 -6.69 8.27
N ASP A 64 -25.70 -6.20 9.01
CA ASP A 64 -25.95 -5.79 10.39
C ASP A 64 -25.11 -4.55 10.67
N GLY A 65 -25.82 -3.43 10.78
CA GLY A 65 -25.30 -2.16 11.21
C GLY A 65 -24.86 -2.27 12.67
N ALA A 66 -23.57 -2.09 12.88
CA ALA A 66 -23.03 -1.59 14.12
C ALA A 66 -22.21 -0.36 13.74
N ASP A 67 -22.70 0.81 14.14
CA ASP A 67 -22.03 2.10 14.04
C ASP A 67 -20.61 2.01 14.65
N PRO A 68 -19.54 2.01 13.83
CA PRO A 68 -18.18 2.12 14.34
C PRO A 68 -17.97 3.59 14.65
N GLY A 69 -18.20 3.94 15.91
CA GLY A 69 -18.27 5.33 16.35
C GLY A 69 -17.14 6.19 15.81
N GLU A 70 -17.52 7.29 15.15
CA GLU A 70 -16.72 8.44 14.71
C GLU A 70 -15.21 8.27 14.89
N GLU A 71 -14.63 7.31 14.17
CA GLU A 71 -13.20 7.15 14.04
C GLU A 71 -12.79 8.11 12.93
N LEU A 72 -12.03 9.14 13.30
CA LEU A 72 -11.60 10.19 12.37
C LEU A 72 -10.88 9.57 11.16
N GLY A 73 -11.63 9.40 10.07
CA GLY A 73 -11.13 9.71 8.74
C GLY A 73 -10.99 8.60 7.71
N ALA A 74 -11.71 7.50 7.83
CA ALA A 74 -11.91 6.61 6.69
C ALA A 74 -13.23 5.86 6.89
N GLU A 75 -14.24 6.14 6.08
CA GLU A 75 -15.52 5.43 6.18
C GLU A 75 -15.44 4.12 5.40
N VAL A 76 -15.70 3.01 6.09
CA VAL A 76 -15.87 1.70 5.45
C VAL A 76 -17.20 1.73 4.72
N VAL A 77 -17.16 1.85 3.39
CA VAL A 77 -18.35 1.92 2.53
C VAL A 77 -19.05 0.58 2.47
N ARG A 78 -18.27 -0.50 2.35
CA ARG A 78 -18.76 -1.88 2.35
C ARG A 78 -17.66 -2.86 2.68
N GLN A 79 -18.07 -4.02 3.17
CA GLN A 79 -17.18 -5.10 3.59
C GLN A 79 -17.75 -6.46 3.21
N ARG A 80 -16.88 -7.45 2.93
CA ARG A 80 -17.27 -8.85 2.80
C ARG A 80 -16.18 -9.80 3.30
N HIS A 81 -16.57 -11.00 3.71
CA HIS A 81 -15.62 -12.07 4.00
C HIS A 81 -15.37 -12.94 2.77
N ALA A 82 -14.13 -13.37 2.59
CA ALA A 82 -13.68 -14.22 1.49
C ALA A 82 -12.67 -15.28 1.98
N GLN A 83 -12.44 -16.28 1.14
CA GLN A 83 -11.40 -17.28 1.34
C GLN A 83 -10.32 -17.13 0.29
N VAL A 84 -9.07 -17.34 0.69
CA VAL A 84 -7.94 -17.38 -0.23
C VAL A 84 -8.00 -18.69 -1.02
N ARG A 85 -7.70 -18.65 -2.32
CA ARG A 85 -7.69 -19.83 -3.17
C ARG A 85 -6.26 -20.28 -3.46
N ASP A 86 -5.94 -21.50 -3.07
CA ASP A 86 -4.60 -22.10 -3.28
C ASP A 86 -4.18 -22.08 -4.76
N ALA A 87 -5.10 -22.47 -5.65
CA ALA A 87 -4.84 -22.53 -7.09
C ALA A 87 -4.47 -21.16 -7.70
N ALA A 88 -4.89 -20.07 -7.07
CA ALA A 88 -4.56 -18.72 -7.51
C ALA A 88 -3.34 -18.15 -6.78
N LEU A 89 -3.00 -18.66 -5.60
CA LEU A 89 -1.72 -18.36 -4.94
C LEU A 89 -0.53 -18.82 -5.77
N GLU A 90 -0.65 -19.87 -6.60
CA GLU A 90 0.43 -20.28 -7.52
C GLU A 90 0.91 -19.14 -8.44
N ARG A 91 0.03 -18.20 -8.79
CA ARG A 91 0.41 -17.02 -9.61
C ARG A 91 1.34 -16.09 -8.84
N ILE A 92 1.09 -15.92 -7.54
CA ILE A 92 1.84 -15.06 -6.64
C ILE A 92 3.12 -15.78 -6.15
N CYS A 93 3.00 -17.04 -5.74
CA CYS A 93 4.06 -17.87 -5.16
C CYS A 93 4.98 -18.53 -6.19
N GLY A 94 4.56 -18.66 -7.45
CA GLY A 94 5.38 -19.24 -8.52
C GLY A 94 6.65 -18.42 -8.80
N PRO A 95 7.56 -18.86 -9.68
CA PRO A 95 8.80 -18.12 -9.96
C PRO A 95 8.51 -16.70 -10.44
N ALA A 96 9.36 -15.75 -10.04
CA ALA A 96 9.24 -14.33 -10.43
C ALA A 96 9.18 -14.18 -11.94
N GLU A 97 8.10 -13.56 -12.42
CA GLU A 97 7.85 -13.37 -13.84
C GLU A 97 7.12 -12.04 -14.02
N ALA A 98 7.86 -11.02 -14.44
CA ALA A 98 7.30 -9.70 -14.71
C ALA A 98 6.17 -9.82 -15.76
N GLY A 99 5.06 -9.12 -15.53
CA GLY A 99 3.87 -9.18 -16.34
C GLY A 99 2.95 -10.38 -16.06
N ARG A 100 3.30 -11.28 -15.12
CA ARG A 100 2.40 -12.36 -14.73
C ARG A 100 1.17 -11.78 -14.03
N GLU A 101 0.01 -12.12 -14.55
CA GLU A 101 -1.26 -11.59 -14.07
C GLU A 101 -1.82 -12.38 -12.87
N ALA A 102 -2.33 -11.64 -11.88
CA ALA A 102 -3.11 -12.12 -10.75
C ALA A 102 -4.45 -11.37 -10.71
N ARG A 103 -5.52 -12.09 -10.37
CA ARG A 103 -6.89 -11.55 -10.40
C ARG A 103 -7.51 -11.52 -9.01
N PHE A 104 -7.98 -10.36 -8.60
CA PHE A 104 -8.55 -10.09 -7.28
C PHE A 104 -10.00 -9.63 -7.43
N PRO A 105 -10.99 -10.54 -7.32
CA PRO A 105 -12.38 -10.11 -7.24
C PRO A 105 -12.59 -9.49 -5.86
N LEU A 106 -12.59 -8.16 -5.78
CA LEU A 106 -12.76 -7.44 -4.52
C LEU A 106 -14.22 -7.44 -4.10
N PHE A 107 -15.12 -7.16 -5.06
CA PHE A 107 -16.58 -7.22 -4.92
C PHE A 107 -17.20 -7.82 -6.19
N ASP A 108 -18.52 -7.98 -6.21
CA ASP A 108 -19.23 -8.56 -7.37
C ASP A 108 -19.14 -7.66 -8.62
N ASP A 109 -18.98 -6.35 -8.39
CA ASP A 109 -18.83 -5.28 -9.37
C ASP A 109 -17.38 -4.81 -9.55
N VAL A 110 -16.46 -5.22 -8.66
CA VAL A 110 -15.06 -4.76 -8.67
C VAL A 110 -14.12 -5.95 -8.76
N VAL A 111 -13.46 -6.08 -9.91
CA VAL A 111 -12.46 -7.11 -10.15
C VAL A 111 -11.19 -6.47 -10.68
N VAL A 112 -10.09 -6.66 -9.95
CA VAL A 112 -8.78 -6.13 -10.31
C VAL A 112 -7.96 -7.21 -11.00
N GLU A 113 -7.43 -6.89 -12.17
CA GLU A 113 -6.37 -7.67 -12.83
C GLU A 113 -5.07 -6.91 -12.64
N ALA A 114 -4.15 -7.45 -11.84
CA ALA A 114 -2.86 -6.83 -11.58
C ALA A 114 -1.75 -7.67 -12.19
N ALA A 115 -0.80 -7.03 -12.87
CA ALA A 115 0.37 -7.66 -13.45
C ALA A 115 1.57 -7.45 -12.54
N GLU A 116 2.35 -8.50 -12.30
CA GLU A 116 3.54 -8.43 -11.46
C GLU A 116 4.57 -7.46 -12.03
N GLU A 117 4.98 -6.50 -11.21
CA GLU A 117 6.11 -5.62 -11.50
C GLU A 117 7.37 -6.14 -10.81
N SER A 118 7.27 -6.38 -9.51
CA SER A 118 8.40 -6.83 -8.70
C SER A 118 7.93 -7.64 -7.50
N ARG A 119 8.89 -8.31 -6.86
CA ARG A 119 8.64 -9.02 -5.61
C ARG A 119 9.89 -9.06 -4.76
N GLU A 120 9.68 -9.13 -3.46
CA GLU A 120 10.74 -9.37 -2.49
C GLU A 120 10.27 -10.25 -1.34
N THR A 121 11.21 -10.76 -0.55
CA THR A 121 10.90 -11.54 0.64
C THR A 121 11.54 -10.87 1.84
N ILE A 122 10.71 -10.48 2.80
CA ILE A 122 11.13 -9.80 4.03
C ILE A 122 10.74 -10.70 5.20
N ASP A 123 11.74 -11.23 5.92
CA ASP A 123 11.53 -12.06 7.12
C ASP A 123 10.58 -13.25 6.84
N GLY A 124 10.77 -13.91 5.69
CA GLY A 124 9.94 -15.05 5.26
C GLY A 124 8.55 -14.71 4.74
N ARG A 125 8.21 -13.41 4.61
CA ARG A 125 6.96 -12.94 3.99
C ARG A 125 7.23 -12.47 2.59
N LEU A 126 6.42 -12.94 1.64
CA LEU A 126 6.46 -12.48 0.27
C LEU A 126 5.75 -11.12 0.19
N VAL A 127 6.43 -10.12 -0.35
CA VAL A 127 5.85 -8.85 -0.77
C VAL A 127 5.86 -8.85 -2.29
N TRP A 128 4.68 -8.73 -2.88
CA TRP A 128 4.46 -8.73 -4.33
C TRP A 128 3.90 -7.37 -4.71
N HIS A 129 4.58 -6.70 -5.63
CA HIS A 129 4.15 -5.43 -6.21
C HIS A 129 3.62 -5.70 -7.60
N GLY A 130 2.46 -5.14 -7.90
CA GLY A 130 1.89 -5.20 -9.23
C GLY A 130 1.23 -3.91 -9.64
N GLU A 131 0.96 -3.82 -10.93
CA GLU A 131 0.29 -2.70 -11.56
C GLU A 131 -1.07 -3.15 -12.06
N VAL A 132 -2.11 -2.35 -11.83
CA VAL A 132 -3.45 -2.66 -12.34
C VAL A 132 -3.46 -2.50 -13.86
N LYS A 133 -3.96 -3.52 -14.55
CA LYS A 133 -3.97 -3.56 -16.01
C LYS A 133 -4.79 -2.41 -16.60
N GLY A 134 -4.18 -1.69 -17.54
CA GLY A 134 -4.83 -0.58 -18.24
C GLY A 134 -4.73 0.76 -17.51
N THR A 135 -4.00 0.83 -16.40
CA THR A 135 -3.74 2.06 -15.65
C THR A 135 -2.26 2.15 -15.32
N SER A 136 -1.61 3.27 -15.64
CA SER A 136 -0.16 3.45 -15.40
C SER A 136 0.21 3.83 -13.96
N ASP A 137 -0.80 4.17 -13.14
CA ASP A 137 -0.59 4.89 -11.88
C ASP A 137 -1.25 4.17 -10.68
N GLN A 138 -1.78 2.95 -10.87
CA GLN A 138 -2.44 2.18 -9.82
C GLN A 138 -1.60 0.98 -9.43
N GLU A 139 -0.93 1.13 -8.29
CA GLU A 139 -0.12 0.08 -7.68
C GLU A 139 -0.99 -0.82 -6.78
N VAL A 140 -0.60 -2.09 -6.74
CA VAL A 140 -1.14 -3.13 -5.87
C VAL A 140 0.00 -3.70 -5.06
N ILE A 141 -0.14 -3.66 -3.74
CA ILE A 141 0.83 -4.26 -2.83
C ILE A 141 0.15 -5.44 -2.15
N VAL A 142 0.73 -6.62 -2.31
CA VAL A 142 0.25 -7.86 -1.69
C VAL A 142 1.33 -8.39 -0.77
N THR A 143 0.96 -8.65 0.47
CA THR A 143 1.81 -9.35 1.44
C THR A 143 1.22 -10.73 1.73
N LEU A 144 2.07 -11.75 1.67
CA LEU A 144 1.68 -13.13 1.91
C LEU A 144 2.66 -13.80 2.88
N GLU A 145 2.14 -14.29 4.00
CA GLU A 145 2.85 -15.19 4.92
C GLU A 145 2.21 -16.58 4.85
N GLY A 146 3.00 -17.64 4.63
CA GLY A 146 2.46 -18.97 4.34
C GLY A 146 1.95 -19.10 2.89
N GLY A 147 1.26 -20.19 2.57
CA GLY A 147 0.65 -20.48 1.28
C GLY A 147 1.62 -20.96 0.19
N CYS A 148 2.83 -20.37 0.12
CA CYS A 148 3.82 -20.74 -0.88
C CYS A 148 4.55 -22.08 -0.61
N ASP A 149 4.26 -22.75 0.51
CA ASP A 149 4.77 -24.09 0.82
C ASP A 149 3.86 -25.22 0.30
N GLY A 150 2.81 -24.88 -0.44
CA GLY A 150 1.85 -25.82 -1.01
C GLY A 150 0.91 -26.46 0.01
N LYS A 151 0.87 -25.93 1.25
CA LYS A 151 -0.07 -26.38 2.28
C LYS A 151 -1.24 -25.41 2.36
N PRO A 152 -2.44 -25.83 1.95
CA PRO A 152 -3.60 -24.95 1.94
C PRO A 152 -4.07 -24.61 3.35
N GLY A 153 -4.66 -23.44 3.53
CA GLY A 153 -5.23 -22.97 4.80
C GLY A 153 -4.20 -22.58 5.85
N ASN A 154 -2.96 -22.26 5.47
CA ASN A 154 -1.93 -21.70 6.36
C ASN A 154 -1.54 -20.25 6.00
N GLU A 155 -2.14 -19.72 4.94
CA GLU A 155 -1.87 -18.44 4.33
C GLU A 155 -2.50 -17.28 5.09
N TYR A 156 -1.73 -16.20 5.23
CA TYR A 156 -2.17 -14.91 5.74
C TYR A 156 -1.91 -13.89 4.63
N LEU A 157 -2.96 -13.63 3.85
CA LEU A 157 -2.95 -12.70 2.74
C LEU A 157 -3.41 -11.33 3.23
N SER A 158 -2.63 -10.29 2.90
CA SER A 158 -3.08 -8.91 2.99
C SER A 158 -2.76 -8.19 1.68
N ALA A 159 -3.63 -7.28 1.24
CA ALA A 159 -3.38 -6.48 0.05
C ALA A 159 -4.05 -5.12 0.15
N GLU A 160 -3.54 -4.15 -0.60
CA GLU A 160 -4.16 -2.84 -0.77
C GLU A 160 -4.19 -2.44 -2.24
N PHE A 161 -5.29 -1.79 -2.65
CA PHE A 161 -5.55 -1.35 -4.01
C PHE A 161 -6.09 0.09 -3.96
N LEU A 162 -5.48 1.00 -4.68
CA LEU A 162 -5.99 2.36 -4.86
C LEU A 162 -6.63 2.47 -6.25
N LEU A 163 -7.97 2.44 -6.30
CA LEU A 163 -8.72 2.39 -7.57
C LEU A 163 -9.68 3.58 -7.66
N GLY A 164 -9.47 4.45 -8.65
CA GLY A 164 -10.41 5.54 -8.93
C GLY A 164 -10.66 6.49 -7.75
N GLY A 165 -9.68 6.62 -6.85
CA GLY A 165 -9.80 7.43 -5.63
C GLY A 165 -10.48 6.73 -4.46
N ALA A 166 -10.80 5.43 -4.54
CA ALA A 166 -11.21 4.62 -3.40
C ALA A 166 -10.08 3.66 -2.99
N LEU A 167 -9.93 3.42 -1.69
CA LEU A 167 -8.98 2.45 -1.16
C LEU A 167 -9.71 1.14 -0.91
N TYR A 168 -9.18 0.05 -1.45
CA TYR A 168 -9.67 -1.29 -1.15
C TYR A 168 -8.60 -2.03 -0.38
N SER A 169 -8.98 -2.71 0.70
CA SER A 169 -8.07 -3.55 1.48
C SER A 169 -8.54 -5.00 1.50
N ILE A 170 -7.56 -5.90 1.55
CA ILE A 170 -7.73 -7.29 1.95
C ILE A 170 -6.94 -7.44 3.25
N ASP A 171 -7.63 -7.81 4.32
CA ASP A 171 -7.03 -7.99 5.64
C ASP A 171 -7.29 -9.43 6.14
N PRO A 172 -6.30 -10.09 6.75
CA PRO A 172 -6.43 -11.49 7.14
C PRO A 172 -7.30 -11.65 8.41
N ASP A 173 -8.35 -12.47 8.32
CA ASP A 173 -9.26 -12.85 9.42
C ASP A 173 -8.87 -14.19 10.09
N GLY A 174 -7.72 -14.73 9.68
CA GLY A 174 -7.24 -16.06 10.04
C GLY A 174 -6.60 -16.74 8.84
N ALA A 175 -6.09 -17.95 9.06
CA ALA A 175 -5.45 -18.70 7.99
C ALA A 175 -6.48 -19.03 6.89
N GLY A 176 -6.16 -18.66 5.65
CA GLY A 176 -7.01 -18.84 4.47
C GLY A 176 -8.31 -18.02 4.43
N ARG A 177 -8.52 -17.11 5.39
CA ARG A 177 -9.71 -16.25 5.45
C ARG A 177 -9.31 -14.79 5.47
N VAL A 178 -10.06 -13.98 4.75
CA VAL A 178 -9.82 -12.54 4.65
C VAL A 178 -11.12 -11.75 4.72
N THR A 179 -11.02 -10.55 5.23
CA THR A 179 -11.99 -9.48 5.06
C THR A 179 -11.55 -8.64 3.87
N VAL A 180 -12.48 -8.30 2.99
CA VAL A 180 -12.30 -7.32 1.92
C VAL A 180 -13.13 -6.09 2.26
N SER A 181 -12.51 -4.92 2.28
CA SER A 181 -13.16 -3.66 2.61
C SER A 181 -12.95 -2.64 1.50
N GLU A 182 -13.99 -1.86 1.21
CA GLU A 182 -13.88 -0.62 0.46
C GLU A 182 -13.93 0.53 1.46
N ILE A 183 -12.93 1.38 1.41
CA ILE A 183 -12.72 2.51 2.28
C ILE A 183 -12.72 3.75 1.40
N SER A 184 -13.67 4.66 1.65
CA SER A 184 -13.61 5.96 1.02
C SER A 184 -12.50 6.75 1.71
N PRO A 185 -11.43 7.17 1.00
CA PRO A 185 -10.52 8.13 1.58
C PRO A 185 -11.32 9.39 1.88
N LEU A 186 -11.00 10.05 2.99
CA LEU A 186 -11.49 11.39 3.23
C LEU A 186 -11.12 12.27 2.03
N THR A 187 -12.11 12.62 1.24
CA THR A 187 -12.18 13.99 0.76
C THR A 187 -12.64 14.78 1.95
N ASP A 188 -11.78 15.62 2.53
CA ASP A 188 -12.24 16.65 3.45
C ASP A 188 -13.40 17.37 2.76
N GLU A 189 -14.66 17.10 3.14
CA GLU A 189 -15.81 17.80 2.54
C GLU A 189 -15.79 19.30 2.91
N ASP A 190 -14.90 19.70 3.82
CA ASP A 190 -14.57 21.10 4.13
C ASP A 190 -13.49 21.70 3.21
N ASP A 191 -12.82 20.92 2.35
CA ASP A 191 -11.96 21.46 1.29
C ASP A 191 -12.82 21.81 0.08
N SER A 192 -13.77 22.74 0.32
CA SER A 192 -14.46 23.45 -0.75
C SER A 192 -13.41 23.94 -1.74
N PRO A 193 -13.56 23.70 -3.06
CA PRO A 193 -12.59 24.17 -4.04
C PRO A 193 -12.35 25.64 -3.78
N VAL A 194 -11.13 25.99 -3.35
CA VAL A 194 -10.76 27.39 -3.19
C VAL A 194 -11.00 28.00 -4.56
N PRO A 195 -11.98 28.91 -4.71
CA PRO A 195 -12.27 29.47 -6.02
C PRO A 195 -10.97 30.07 -6.54
N PRO A 196 -10.60 29.82 -7.81
CA PRO A 196 -9.40 30.43 -8.37
C PRO A 196 -9.45 31.92 -8.06
N PRO A 197 -8.35 32.53 -7.59
CA PRO A 197 -8.38 33.91 -7.13
C PRO A 197 -8.99 34.77 -8.23
N GLY A 198 -10.20 35.27 -7.98
CA GLY A 198 -10.93 36.09 -8.94
C GLY A 198 -10.11 37.34 -9.23
N PRO A 199 -10.20 37.91 -10.44
CA PRO A 199 -9.54 39.17 -10.74
C PRO A 199 -10.19 40.27 -9.91
N GLY A 200 -9.56 40.62 -8.79
CA GLY A 200 -9.79 41.88 -8.07
C GLY A 200 -10.63 41.80 -6.81
N ARG A 201 -9.95 41.63 -5.68
CA ARG A 201 -10.01 42.65 -4.61
C ARG A 201 -8.68 42.63 -3.87
N ALA A 202 -7.91 43.70 -3.99
CA ALA A 202 -6.73 43.92 -3.17
C ALA A 202 -7.17 44.00 -1.71
N THR A 203 -7.14 42.88 -1.00
CA THR A 203 -7.14 42.89 0.46
C THR A 203 -5.86 43.63 0.84
N THR A 204 -6.01 44.79 1.46
CA THR A 204 -4.91 45.51 2.09
C THR A 204 -4.20 44.54 3.01
N ARG A 205 -3.02 44.07 2.56
CA ARG A 205 -2.08 43.32 3.37
C ARG A 205 -1.94 44.07 4.70
N PRO A 206 -2.09 43.42 5.87
CA PRO A 206 -1.72 44.03 7.13
C PRO A 206 -0.31 44.59 6.95
N VAL A 207 -0.16 45.90 7.16
CA VAL A 207 1.16 46.54 7.14
C VAL A 207 2.03 45.72 8.09
N ALA A 208 3.10 45.16 7.54
CA ALA A 208 4.06 44.39 8.30
C ALA A 208 4.43 45.20 9.54
N GLY A 209 4.15 44.64 10.73
CA GLY A 209 4.84 45.09 11.92
C GLY A 209 6.35 45.04 11.68
N PRO A 210 7.15 45.80 12.45
CA PRO A 210 8.60 45.74 12.36
C PRO A 210 9.03 44.27 12.29
N PRO A 211 9.91 43.89 11.36
CA PRO A 211 10.32 42.49 11.22
C PRO A 211 10.75 42.01 12.60
N ALA A 212 10.02 41.05 13.16
CA ALA A 212 10.57 40.25 14.23
C ALA A 212 11.92 39.78 13.71
N LYS A 213 12.99 40.06 14.45
CA LYS A 213 14.33 39.60 14.08
C LYS A 213 14.22 38.09 13.98
N ALA A 214 14.12 37.59 12.76
CA ALA A 214 14.26 36.18 12.50
C ALA A 214 15.63 35.83 13.05
N ASP A 215 15.67 34.96 14.06
CA ASP A 215 16.91 34.28 14.37
C ASP A 215 17.47 33.76 13.04
N PRO A 216 18.74 34.02 12.74
CA PRO A 216 19.31 33.60 11.48
C PRO A 216 19.01 32.11 11.34
N ALA A 217 18.14 31.78 10.37
CA ALA A 217 17.80 30.41 10.07
C ALA A 217 19.13 29.67 9.98
N VAL A 218 19.36 28.76 10.92
CA VAL A 218 20.54 27.90 10.88
C VAL A 218 20.38 27.17 9.57
N LYS A 219 21.13 27.64 8.55
CA LYS A 219 21.23 26.97 7.26
C LYS A 219 21.91 25.66 7.59
N ALA A 220 21.10 24.66 7.97
CA ALA A 220 21.57 23.31 8.11
C ALA A 220 22.23 22.99 6.78
N LYS A 221 23.55 22.83 6.80
CA LYS A 221 24.33 22.36 5.65
C LYS A 221 24.05 20.87 5.49
N CYS A 222 22.79 20.53 5.24
CA CYS A 222 22.42 19.19 4.81
C CYS A 222 22.91 19.08 3.37
N LYS A 223 24.16 18.66 3.22
CA LYS A 223 24.70 18.24 1.93
C LYS A 223 23.99 16.93 1.63
N GLY A 224 22.82 17.02 0.99
CA GLY A 224 22.08 15.84 0.55
C GLY A 224 23.04 14.89 -0.16
N SER A 225 23.13 13.66 0.32
CA SER A 225 23.92 12.66 -0.36
C SER A 225 23.10 12.08 -1.50
N ASP A 226 23.72 11.85 -2.66
CA ASP A 226 23.06 11.13 -3.75
C ASP A 226 22.79 9.65 -3.45
N LYS A 227 23.25 9.18 -2.29
CA LYS A 227 23.12 7.82 -1.80
C LYS A 227 21.74 7.62 -1.17
N LEU A 228 21.16 6.45 -1.40
CA LEU A 228 19.98 5.96 -0.69
C LEU A 228 20.30 5.86 0.81
N ALA A 229 19.56 6.57 1.65
CA ALA A 229 19.63 6.42 3.09
C ALA A 229 18.80 5.20 3.52
N VAL A 230 19.38 4.29 4.29
CA VAL A 230 18.67 3.12 4.82
C VAL A 230 18.38 3.35 6.30
N ILE A 231 17.12 3.19 6.70
CA ILE A 231 16.65 3.31 8.08
C ILE A 231 16.34 1.92 8.61
N ASP A 232 17.25 1.36 9.40
CA ASP A 232 17.00 0.11 10.12
C ASP A 232 15.96 0.36 11.22
N THR A 233 14.82 -0.32 11.12
CA THR A 233 13.64 -0.09 11.95
C THR A 233 13.26 -1.34 12.73
N LEU A 234 13.02 -1.15 14.03
CA LEU A 234 12.38 -2.13 14.89
C LEU A 234 10.92 -1.69 15.10
N VAL A 235 9.98 -2.59 14.86
CA VAL A 235 8.57 -2.34 15.12
C VAL A 235 8.10 -3.14 16.32
N ALA A 236 7.60 -2.44 17.33
CA ALA A 236 7.11 -3.05 18.56
C ALA A 236 5.58 -3.02 18.60
N TYR A 237 4.95 -4.08 19.10
CA TYR A 237 3.49 -4.18 19.22
C TYR A 237 3.04 -4.62 20.60
N THR A 238 1.86 -4.17 21.03
CA THR A 238 1.29 -4.52 22.34
C THR A 238 0.47 -5.82 22.27
N PRO A 239 0.22 -6.50 23.41
CA PRO A 239 -0.67 -7.66 23.43
C PRO A 239 -2.10 -7.34 22.96
N LYS A 240 -2.57 -6.12 23.22
CA LYS A 240 -3.88 -5.64 22.75
C LYS A 240 -3.90 -5.51 21.23
N ALA A 241 -2.93 -4.79 20.64
CA ALA A 241 -2.79 -4.67 19.18
C ALA A 241 -2.68 -6.04 18.49
N ARG A 242 -1.91 -6.98 19.09
CA ARG A 242 -1.85 -8.36 18.60
C ARG A 242 -3.22 -9.05 18.60
N THR A 243 -4.03 -8.81 19.63
CA THR A 243 -5.36 -9.43 19.75
C THR A 243 -6.34 -8.81 18.76
N GLU A 244 -6.32 -7.48 18.61
CA GLU A 244 -7.14 -6.74 17.65
C GLU A 244 -6.80 -7.10 16.20
N ALA A 245 -5.52 -7.29 15.89
CA ALA A 245 -5.09 -7.79 14.58
C ALA A 245 -5.45 -9.26 14.32
N GLY A 246 -5.97 -10.01 15.31
CA GLY A 246 -6.35 -11.42 15.15
C GLY A 246 -5.23 -12.43 15.42
N GLY A 247 -4.08 -12.00 15.95
CA GLY A 247 -2.99 -12.88 16.37
C GLY A 247 -1.59 -12.39 16.03
N GLU A 248 -0.59 -13.19 16.40
CA GLU A 248 0.82 -12.83 16.18
C GLU A 248 1.22 -12.80 14.70
N LYS A 249 0.68 -13.72 13.89
CA LYS A 249 0.98 -13.76 12.47
C LYS A 249 0.37 -12.58 11.73
N GLN A 250 -0.87 -12.24 12.07
CA GLN A 250 -1.60 -11.14 11.45
C GLN A 250 -0.98 -9.78 11.78
N ILE A 251 -0.61 -9.50 13.05
CA ILE A 251 0.06 -8.24 13.37
C ILE A 251 1.40 -8.11 12.65
N LYS A 252 2.15 -9.22 12.49
CA LYS A 252 3.41 -9.23 11.73
C LYS A 252 3.19 -8.99 10.24
N ALA A 253 2.14 -9.56 9.65
CA ALA A 253 1.75 -9.29 8.26
C ALA A 253 1.38 -7.81 8.06
N GLN A 254 0.61 -7.23 8.98
CA GLN A 254 0.27 -5.79 8.95
C GLN A 254 1.52 -4.90 9.08
N ILE A 255 2.47 -5.26 9.95
CA ILE A 255 3.75 -4.54 10.08
C ILE A 255 4.54 -4.59 8.77
N ALA A 256 4.63 -5.76 8.13
CA ALA A 256 5.32 -5.90 6.85
C ALA A 256 4.66 -5.06 5.75
N LYS A 257 3.32 -5.09 5.66
CA LYS A 257 2.53 -4.23 4.77
C LYS A 257 2.84 -2.75 4.98
N ALA A 258 2.83 -2.28 6.24
CA ALA A 258 3.11 -0.88 6.58
C ALA A 258 4.53 -0.44 6.16
N VAL A 259 5.52 -1.32 6.27
CA VAL A 259 6.90 -1.04 5.82
C VAL A 259 7.00 -0.98 4.29
N ALA A 260 6.30 -1.86 3.58
CA ALA A 260 6.23 -1.84 2.12
C ALA A 260 5.61 -0.51 1.64
N LEU A 261 4.43 -0.16 2.14
CA LEU A 261 3.74 1.10 1.82
C LEU A 261 4.61 2.34 2.07
N ALA A 262 5.36 2.36 3.18
CA ALA A 262 6.27 3.46 3.47
C ALA A 262 7.40 3.55 2.43
N ASN A 263 7.96 2.42 2.02
CA ASN A 263 8.99 2.38 0.98
C ASN A 263 8.47 2.84 -0.38
N ASP A 264 7.26 2.43 -0.75
CA ASP A 264 6.63 2.83 -2.01
C ASP A 264 6.32 4.33 -2.02
N ALA A 265 5.86 4.88 -0.89
CA ALA A 265 5.69 6.32 -0.72
C ALA A 265 7.02 7.09 -0.84
N PHE A 266 8.12 6.57 -0.28
CA PHE A 266 9.44 7.18 -0.45
C PHE A 266 9.93 7.10 -1.90
N ALA A 267 9.73 5.96 -2.57
CA ALA A 267 10.09 5.78 -3.97
C ALA A 267 9.31 6.76 -4.87
N THR A 268 7.99 6.81 -4.72
CA THR A 268 7.08 7.68 -5.50
C THR A 268 7.37 9.16 -5.28
N SER A 269 7.70 9.57 -4.05
CA SER A 269 8.06 10.97 -3.74
C SER A 269 9.46 11.39 -4.21
N GLY A 270 10.26 10.46 -4.74
CA GLY A 270 11.66 10.72 -5.11
C GLY A 270 12.59 10.95 -3.91
N VAL A 271 12.10 10.71 -2.69
CA VAL A 271 12.89 10.79 -1.46
C VAL A 271 13.80 9.57 -1.42
N LYS A 272 15.12 9.79 -1.44
CA LYS A 272 16.14 8.73 -1.44
C LYS A 272 16.30 8.10 -0.05
N VAL A 273 15.25 7.49 0.47
CA VAL A 273 15.20 6.78 1.75
C VAL A 273 14.59 5.39 1.54
N ARG A 274 15.06 4.39 2.29
CA ARG A 274 14.43 3.07 2.40
C ARG A 274 14.36 2.65 3.86
N VAL A 275 13.20 2.19 4.30
CA VAL A 275 12.96 1.57 5.60
C VAL A 275 13.26 0.08 5.48
N HIS A 276 14.10 -0.41 6.39
CA HIS A 276 14.48 -1.81 6.49
C HIS A 276 14.01 -2.36 7.83
N LEU A 277 13.04 -3.28 7.81
CA LEU A 277 12.54 -3.91 9.02
C LEU A 277 13.55 -4.94 9.53
N VAL A 278 14.27 -4.59 10.61
CA VAL A 278 15.30 -5.47 11.19
C VAL A 278 14.76 -6.39 12.27
N HIS A 279 13.68 -5.99 12.94
CA HIS A 279 13.10 -6.77 14.02
C HIS A 279 11.65 -6.39 14.33
N THR A 280 10.88 -7.38 14.81
CA THR A 280 9.56 -7.15 15.41
C THR A 280 9.51 -7.72 16.82
N ALA A 281 8.98 -6.97 17.79
CA ALA A 281 8.97 -7.38 19.19
C ALA A 281 7.63 -7.08 19.88
N ALA A 282 7.14 -8.07 20.65
CA ALA A 282 6.03 -7.83 21.57
C ALA A 282 6.54 -7.02 22.78
N VAL A 283 5.89 -5.90 23.09
CA VAL A 283 6.23 -5.05 24.23
C VAL A 283 5.04 -4.89 25.16
N LYS A 284 5.30 -4.92 26.46
CA LYS A 284 4.28 -4.64 27.46
C LYS A 284 4.33 -3.16 27.81
N VAL A 285 3.26 -2.46 27.45
CA VAL A 285 3.06 -1.06 27.80
C VAL A 285 1.94 -0.99 28.85
N SER A 286 1.90 0.07 29.66
CA SER A 286 0.78 0.22 30.60
C SER A 286 -0.51 0.46 29.82
N ALA A 287 -1.64 -0.03 30.35
CA ALA A 287 -2.94 0.13 29.69
C ALA A 287 -3.32 1.60 29.45
N THR A 288 -2.79 2.54 30.25
CA THR A 288 -2.98 3.98 30.07
C THR A 288 -2.34 4.50 28.77
N TYR A 289 -1.32 3.83 28.26
CA TYR A 289 -0.63 4.16 27.02
C TYR A 289 -0.94 3.21 25.86
N ASP A 290 -1.73 2.15 26.11
CA ASP A 290 -2.18 1.15 25.14
C ASP A 290 -3.58 1.49 24.62
N THR A 291 -3.71 2.72 24.13
CA THR A 291 -4.93 3.29 23.56
C THR A 291 -4.78 3.46 22.06
N VAL A 292 -5.85 3.23 21.29
CA VAL A 292 -5.86 3.41 19.84
C VAL A 292 -5.44 4.85 19.50
N SER A 293 -4.66 4.99 18.43
CA SER A 293 -3.93 6.20 18.03
C SER A 293 -4.79 7.47 17.96
N GLY A 294 -6.08 7.37 17.62
CA GLY A 294 -6.98 8.53 17.56
C GLY A 294 -7.08 9.30 18.89
N ALA A 295 -7.30 8.58 20.00
CA ALA A 295 -7.44 9.19 21.32
C ALA A 295 -6.11 9.78 21.84
N SER A 296 -4.98 9.17 21.47
CA SER A 296 -3.65 9.61 21.90
C SER A 296 -3.14 10.79 21.06
N ILE A 297 -3.41 10.83 19.75
CA ILE A 297 -3.16 12.00 18.90
C ILE A 297 -4.04 13.18 19.35
N ALA A 298 -5.33 12.95 19.63
CA ALA A 298 -6.22 13.98 20.16
C ALA A 298 -5.77 14.49 21.55
N ALA A 299 -5.27 13.60 22.42
CA ALA A 299 -4.71 13.97 23.73
C ALA A 299 -3.40 14.77 23.61
N PHE A 300 -2.56 14.49 22.60
CA PHE A 300 -1.39 15.28 22.28
C PHE A 300 -1.76 16.66 21.72
N ALA A 301 -2.72 16.73 20.80
CA ALA A 301 -3.22 17.98 20.22
C ALA A 301 -3.86 18.89 21.28
N THR A 302 -4.64 18.34 22.21
CA THR A 302 -5.23 19.09 23.33
C THR A 302 -4.21 19.53 24.38
N ARG A 303 -3.06 18.83 24.52
CA ARG A 303 -1.95 19.30 25.35
C ARG A 303 -1.18 20.45 24.69
N ALA A 304 -1.01 20.43 23.37
CA ALA A 304 -0.29 21.47 22.63
C ALA A 304 -1.03 22.82 22.61
N THR A 305 -2.37 22.81 22.72
CA THR A 305 -3.18 24.04 22.78
C THR A 305 -3.30 24.66 24.17
N ARG A 306 -2.75 24.03 25.23
CA ARG A 306 -2.61 24.69 26.53
C ARG A 306 -1.47 25.71 26.48
N SER A 307 -1.85 26.94 26.14
CA SER A 307 -1.04 28.15 26.21
C SER A 307 -0.16 28.20 27.48
N PRO A 308 1.11 28.64 27.39
CA PRO A 308 2.06 28.70 28.51
C PRO A 308 1.70 29.72 29.59
N THR A 309 0.56 30.41 29.49
CA THR A 309 0.14 31.47 30.42
C THR A 309 -0.35 30.97 31.78
N ASN A 310 -0.46 29.66 32.02
CA ASN A 310 -0.93 29.13 33.29
C ASN A 310 0.09 28.17 33.93
N CYS A 311 1.27 28.72 34.27
CA CYS A 311 2.17 28.11 35.24
C CYS A 311 1.93 28.78 36.61
N PRO A 312 1.15 28.17 37.52
CA PRO A 312 0.76 28.80 38.79
C PRO A 312 1.91 28.82 39.84
N ARG A 313 3.17 28.67 39.42
CA ARG A 313 4.34 28.63 40.32
C ARG A 313 5.50 29.57 39.94
N CYS A 314 5.32 30.49 38.99
CA CYS A 314 6.36 31.47 38.63
C CYS A 314 6.16 32.86 39.27
N ALA A 315 5.37 33.00 40.33
CA ALA A 315 5.27 34.24 41.08
C ALA A 315 6.18 34.21 42.32
N THR A 316 6.84 35.35 42.55
CA THR A 316 7.63 35.78 43.73
C THR A 316 9.09 35.32 43.81
N HIS A 317 9.97 36.03 43.11
CA HIS A 317 11.24 36.45 43.71
C HIS A 317 11.37 37.97 43.56
N THR A 318 11.01 38.67 44.63
CA THR A 318 11.27 40.10 44.81
C THR A 318 12.76 40.27 45.10
N ALA A 319 13.47 41.06 44.28
CA ALA A 319 14.85 41.44 44.54
C ALA A 319 14.89 42.51 45.65
N PRO A 320 15.84 42.44 46.61
CA PRO A 320 16.05 43.52 47.56
C PRO A 320 16.88 44.63 46.91
N THR A 321 16.38 45.86 47.04
CA THR A 321 17.12 47.10 46.80
C THR A 321 18.25 47.25 47.81
N ARG A 322 19.42 47.66 47.32
CA ARG A 322 20.47 48.32 48.10
C ARG A 322 21.02 49.49 47.29
#